data_AF-A0A957TJF6-F1
#
_entry.id   AF-A0A957TJF6-F1
#
_cell.length_a   1.000
_cell.length_b   1.000
_cell.length_c   1.000
_cell.angle_alpha   90.00
_cell.angle_beta   90.00
_cell.angle_gamma   90.00
#
_symmetry.space_group_name_H-M   'P 1'
#
loop_
_entity.id
_entity.type
_entity.pdbx_description
1 polymer ?
#
loop_
_entity_poly.entity_id
_entity_poly.type
_entity_poly.pdbx_seq_one_letter_code
_entity_poly.pdbx_strand_id
1 'polypeptide(L)'
;ELSLNWNNKPGVTWGGPVTTVAAVGDVGWPAKPLVSAWHEGTMPNYGLVLRGTSGNGAGVRADSKEWGVAPKLVITYSTPAQEGPRPDLGDAPDSTNHHSQNNTAYPGSGTLGQFPTVWEVPAGQAAGPRHRNATLEGWLGDYISPETEADQGPDLDGANNILRGAGGAVGDVADKDRGDDGWRNRTVKFFDCQRATLDIRVSKDVAATRNFMYLNVWFDGNRDGDWQDLSQCQASDDEPAQAGYEWIVQNYIIDMTAVPAGGSYDFAVNTQKVFNGTPNAPHWMRFMLSEEPATQPAEGGLPDGRGPHPTSTQQFYQFGETEDVIQKPPPAGEDGQLVLEKRVITPTSPVPYAGTVTYEIRLRNNGGSQPIQAQLRDLLDYPQHVLPHVENGTV
;
A
#
# COMPACT_ATOMS: atom_id res chain seq x y z
N GLU A 1 -2.98 -17.86 -15.02
CA GLU A 1 -1.91 -18.87 -14.81
C GLU A 1 -2.11 -20.05 -15.73
N LEU A 2 -1.13 -20.38 -16.56
CA LEU A 2 -1.06 -21.72 -17.16
C LEU A 2 -0.65 -22.67 -16.03
N SER A 3 -1.53 -23.60 -15.66
CA SER A 3 -1.21 -24.68 -14.72
C SER A 3 -0.08 -25.51 -15.31
N LEU A 4 1.16 -25.20 -14.93
CA LEU A 4 2.33 -25.94 -15.40
C LEU A 4 2.38 -27.25 -14.60
N ASN A 5 1.90 -28.33 -15.21
CA ASN A 5 2.09 -29.67 -14.66
C ASN A 5 3.60 -29.97 -14.65
N TRP A 6 4.21 -29.99 -13.47
CA TRP A 6 5.63 -30.21 -13.19
C TRP A 6 6.18 -31.61 -13.60
N ASN A 7 5.42 -32.37 -14.38
CA ASN A 7 5.67 -33.78 -14.67
C ASN A 7 6.68 -34.01 -15.81
N ASN A 8 7.01 -32.98 -16.59
CA ASN A 8 7.88 -33.06 -17.77
C ASN A 8 9.14 -32.16 -17.67
N LYS A 9 9.64 -31.86 -16.46
CA LYS A 9 10.87 -31.08 -16.33
C LYS A 9 12.05 -31.83 -16.97
N PRO A 10 12.97 -31.15 -17.67
CA PRO A 10 14.19 -31.79 -18.12
C PRO A 10 14.98 -32.32 -16.92
N GLY A 11 15.80 -33.35 -17.17
CA GLY A 11 16.75 -33.82 -16.17
C GLY A 11 17.61 -32.67 -15.66
N VAL A 12 17.96 -32.68 -14.37
CA VAL A 12 18.82 -31.64 -13.81
C VAL A 12 20.20 -31.74 -14.47
N THR A 13 20.57 -30.73 -15.25
CA THR A 13 21.91 -30.62 -15.82
C THR A 13 22.85 -30.05 -14.77
N TRP A 14 23.86 -30.83 -14.40
CA TRP A 14 24.90 -30.42 -13.47
C TRP A 14 26.04 -29.70 -14.21
N GLY A 15 26.62 -28.67 -13.60
CA GLY A 15 27.70 -27.87 -14.21
C GLY A 15 27.74 -26.39 -13.84
N GLY A 16 26.87 -25.94 -12.93
CA GLY A 16 26.89 -24.57 -12.42
C GLY A 16 28.08 -24.25 -11.50
N PRO A 17 28.26 -22.96 -11.13
CA PRO A 17 29.34 -22.52 -10.25
C PRO A 17 29.28 -23.21 -8.88
N VAL A 18 30.45 -23.59 -8.37
CA VAL A 18 30.61 -24.24 -7.06
C VAL A 18 31.23 -23.23 -6.09
N THR A 19 30.59 -23.06 -4.93
CA THR A 19 31.05 -22.17 -3.86
C THR A 19 31.16 -22.96 -2.56
N THR A 20 32.25 -22.79 -1.83
CA THR A 20 32.38 -23.33 -0.47
C THR A 20 31.54 -22.47 0.48
N VAL A 21 30.55 -23.09 1.11
CA VAL A 21 29.62 -22.44 2.05
C VAL A 21 30.18 -22.58 3.46
N ALA A 22 30.24 -21.48 4.22
CA ALA A 22 30.61 -21.52 5.64
C ALA A 22 29.49 -22.16 6.48
N ALA A 23 29.79 -22.54 7.74
CA ALA A 23 28.80 -23.18 8.62
C ALA A 23 27.59 -22.28 8.97
N VAL A 24 27.74 -20.94 8.85
CA VAL A 24 26.71 -19.93 9.12
C VAL A 24 26.89 -18.76 8.15
N GLY A 25 25.78 -18.21 7.64
CA GLY A 25 25.74 -16.98 6.82
C GLY A 25 25.07 -17.17 5.46
N ASP A 26 24.76 -16.04 4.82
CA ASP A 26 24.19 -16.02 3.47
C ASP A 26 25.26 -16.34 2.42
N VAL A 27 24.89 -17.11 1.41
CA VAL A 27 25.74 -17.40 0.25
C VAL A 27 25.00 -17.07 -1.03
N GLY A 28 25.67 -16.32 -1.90
CA GLY A 28 25.19 -15.99 -3.24
C GLY A 28 25.88 -16.84 -4.31
N TRP A 29 25.15 -17.13 -5.38
CA TRP A 29 25.69 -17.69 -6.61
C TRP A 29 25.45 -16.70 -7.76
N PRO A 30 26.47 -16.38 -8.57
CA PRO A 30 26.27 -15.52 -9.73
C PRO A 30 25.41 -16.27 -10.76
N ALA A 31 24.18 -15.79 -10.96
CA ALA A 31 23.23 -16.37 -11.92
C ALA A 31 23.12 -15.55 -13.22
N LYS A 32 23.87 -14.46 -13.37
CA LYS A 32 23.72 -13.50 -14.49
C LYS A 32 23.73 -14.16 -15.88
N PRO A 33 24.68 -15.03 -16.26
CA PRO A 33 24.69 -15.62 -17.60
C PRO A 33 23.44 -16.46 -17.90
N LEU A 34 22.94 -17.18 -16.89
CA LEU A 34 21.77 -18.03 -17.00
C LEU A 34 20.49 -17.19 -17.12
N VAL A 35 20.36 -16.17 -16.27
CA VAL A 35 19.24 -15.22 -16.32
C VAL A 35 19.24 -14.44 -17.64
N SER A 36 20.39 -14.03 -18.15
CA SER A 36 20.52 -13.40 -19.47
C SER A 36 20.08 -14.34 -20.59
N ALA A 37 20.49 -15.60 -20.57
CA ALA A 37 20.08 -16.58 -21.58
C ALA A 37 18.56 -16.88 -21.54
N TRP A 38 17.96 -16.88 -20.34
CA TRP A 38 16.50 -16.95 -20.19
C TRP A 38 15.79 -15.74 -20.78
N HIS A 39 16.30 -14.54 -20.48
CA HIS A 39 15.73 -13.28 -20.98
C HIS A 39 15.84 -13.16 -22.51
N GLU A 40 16.98 -13.54 -23.08
CA GLU A 40 17.23 -13.52 -24.53
C GLU A 40 16.51 -14.64 -25.28
N GLY A 41 15.83 -15.55 -24.57
CA GLY A 41 15.16 -16.71 -25.18
C GLY A 41 16.14 -17.75 -25.75
N THR A 42 17.43 -17.63 -25.49
CA THR A 42 18.46 -18.59 -25.93
C THR A 42 18.48 -19.84 -25.07
N MET A 43 17.85 -19.79 -23.88
CA MET A 43 17.63 -20.94 -23.02
C MET A 43 16.23 -20.89 -22.38
N PRO A 44 15.45 -21.99 -22.41
CA PRO A 44 14.21 -22.06 -21.64
C PRO A 44 14.46 -22.01 -20.13
N ASN A 45 13.60 -21.29 -19.39
CA ASN A 45 13.67 -21.23 -17.93
C ASN A 45 12.95 -22.42 -17.30
N TYR A 46 13.71 -23.29 -16.62
CA TYR A 46 13.20 -24.43 -15.85
C TYR A 46 13.52 -24.33 -14.35
N GLY A 47 13.95 -23.16 -13.89
CA GLY A 47 14.38 -22.91 -12.50
C GLY A 47 15.84 -23.25 -12.21
N LEU A 48 16.20 -23.13 -10.93
CA LEU A 48 17.54 -23.39 -10.39
C LEU A 48 17.50 -24.56 -9.40
N VAL A 49 18.59 -25.34 -9.35
CA VAL A 49 18.79 -26.39 -8.34
C VAL A 49 20.14 -26.19 -7.68
N LEU A 50 20.15 -26.15 -6.35
CA LEU A 50 21.37 -26.13 -5.54
C LEU A 50 21.67 -27.53 -5.00
N ARG A 51 22.96 -27.91 -5.00
CA ARG A 51 23.42 -29.22 -4.50
C ARG A 51 24.74 -29.09 -3.76
N GLY A 52 24.85 -29.77 -2.62
CA GLY A 52 26.12 -29.96 -1.91
C GLY A 52 27.03 -30.97 -2.62
N THR A 53 28.34 -30.68 -2.65
CA THR A 53 29.36 -31.49 -3.35
C THR A 53 30.04 -32.54 -2.48
N SER A 54 29.84 -32.53 -1.15
CA SER A 54 30.43 -33.48 -0.19
C SER A 54 29.35 -34.18 0.66
N GLY A 55 29.46 -35.51 0.80
CA GLY A 55 28.54 -36.35 1.57
C GLY A 55 27.35 -36.89 0.74
N ASN A 56 26.86 -38.08 1.09
CA ASN A 56 25.81 -38.84 0.38
C ASN A 56 24.58 -37.99 -0.01
N GLY A 57 24.60 -37.41 -1.21
CA GLY A 57 23.44 -37.16 -2.08
C GLY A 57 22.28 -36.30 -1.54
N ALA A 58 22.30 -35.85 -0.30
CA ALA A 58 21.27 -34.97 0.24
C ALA A 58 21.50 -33.59 -0.37
N GLY A 59 20.76 -33.30 -1.44
CA GLY A 59 20.59 -31.93 -1.89
C GLY A 59 20.24 -31.07 -0.67
N VAL A 60 20.89 -29.91 -0.54
CA VAL A 60 20.49 -28.93 0.46
C VAL A 60 19.05 -28.57 0.09
N ARG A 61 18.08 -29.10 0.85
CA ARG A 61 16.69 -28.67 0.74
C ARG A 61 16.66 -27.24 1.26
N ALA A 62 16.62 -26.29 0.34
CA ALA A 62 16.10 -24.98 0.65
C ALA A 62 14.56 -25.16 0.74
N ASP A 63 14.09 -25.55 1.93
CA ASP A 63 12.66 -25.60 2.19
C ASP A 63 12.15 -24.15 2.21
N SER A 64 11.26 -23.79 1.29
CA SER A 64 10.40 -22.60 1.39
C SER A 64 9.33 -22.81 2.47
N LYS A 65 9.73 -23.23 3.68
CA LYS A 65 8.82 -23.29 4.81
C LYS A 65 8.49 -21.87 5.25
N GLU A 66 7.23 -21.63 5.55
CA GLU A 66 6.59 -20.33 5.88
C GLU A 66 7.23 -19.57 7.06
N TRP A 67 8.25 -20.13 7.71
CA TRP A 67 8.87 -19.60 8.94
C TRP A 67 10.40 -19.40 8.81
N GLY A 68 11.00 -19.59 7.63
CA GLY A 68 12.44 -19.40 7.38
C GLY A 68 12.74 -18.38 6.27
N VAL A 69 14.00 -17.91 6.18
CA VAL A 69 14.44 -17.04 5.07
C VAL A 69 14.47 -17.86 3.79
N ALA A 70 13.45 -17.67 2.94
CA ALA A 70 13.36 -18.35 1.65
C ALA A 70 14.53 -17.96 0.73
N PRO A 71 15.03 -18.88 -0.12
CA PRO A 71 16.01 -18.53 -1.15
C PRO A 71 15.41 -17.47 -2.09
N LYS A 72 16.18 -16.43 -2.41
CA LYS A 72 15.77 -15.33 -3.31
C LYS A 72 16.66 -15.30 -4.55
N LEU A 73 16.05 -15.12 -5.71
CA LEU A 73 16.76 -14.71 -6.92
C LEU A 73 16.75 -13.18 -6.97
N VAL A 74 17.91 -12.55 -6.85
CA VAL A 74 18.06 -11.10 -6.95
C VAL A 74 18.56 -10.76 -8.35
N ILE A 75 17.79 -9.99 -9.11
CA ILE A 75 18.14 -9.51 -10.44
C ILE A 75 18.24 -7.99 -10.38
N THR A 76 19.41 -7.46 -10.64
CA THR A 76 19.60 -6.02 -10.88
C THR A 76 19.67 -5.81 -12.38
N TYR A 77 18.71 -5.07 -12.92
CA TYR A 77 18.69 -4.67 -14.32
C TYR A 77 18.54 -3.15 -14.41
N SER A 78 18.96 -2.59 -15.53
CA SER A 78 18.67 -1.22 -15.92
C SER A 78 17.81 -1.30 -17.17
N THR A 79 16.64 -0.69 -17.15
CA THR A 79 15.95 -0.37 -18.39
C THR A 79 16.72 0.76 -19.09
N PRO A 80 16.75 0.80 -20.45
CA PRO A 80 17.23 1.98 -21.14
C PRO A 80 16.53 3.22 -20.58
N ALA A 81 17.22 4.35 -20.49
CA ALA A 81 16.58 5.60 -20.12
C ALA A 81 15.43 5.85 -21.10
N GLN A 82 14.20 5.75 -20.59
CA GLN A 82 13.02 5.98 -21.41
C GLN A 82 12.90 7.49 -21.59
N GLU A 83 13.20 7.95 -22.81
CA GLU A 83 13.02 9.33 -23.21
C GLU A 83 11.55 9.60 -23.55
N GLY A 84 11.02 10.72 -23.05
CA GLY A 84 9.67 11.18 -23.36
C GLY A 84 8.68 11.04 -22.20
N PRO A 85 7.40 11.39 -22.44
CA PRO A 85 6.34 11.34 -21.44
C PRO A 85 6.15 9.93 -20.88
N ARG A 86 5.92 9.85 -19.58
CA ARG A 86 5.58 8.61 -18.86
C ARG A 86 4.16 8.67 -18.32
N PRO A 87 3.16 8.67 -19.21
CA PRO A 87 1.79 8.75 -18.76
C PRO A 87 1.47 7.59 -17.83
N ASP A 88 0.61 7.85 -16.86
CA ASP A 88 0.31 6.94 -15.77
C ASP A 88 -1.15 7.14 -15.34
N LEU A 89 -1.83 6.04 -15.03
CA LEU A 89 -3.18 5.98 -14.48
C LEU A 89 -3.17 4.97 -13.31
N GLY A 90 -4.29 4.84 -12.62
CA GLY A 90 -4.46 3.76 -11.67
C GLY A 90 -4.76 2.42 -12.36
N ASP A 91 -4.86 1.36 -11.57
CA ASP A 91 -5.24 0.02 -12.02
C ASP A 91 -6.33 -0.67 -11.18
N ALA A 92 -7.05 0.11 -10.36
CA ALA A 92 -8.18 -0.40 -9.59
C ALA A 92 -9.34 -0.85 -10.52
N PRO A 93 -10.14 -1.85 -10.10
CA PRO A 93 -11.28 -2.34 -10.87
C PRO A 93 -12.33 -1.30 -11.26
N ASP A 94 -12.61 -1.17 -12.56
CA ASP A 94 -13.57 -0.19 -13.11
C ASP A 94 -14.73 -0.85 -13.88
N SER A 95 -15.87 -0.15 -13.90
CA SER A 95 -17.12 -0.51 -14.56
C SER A 95 -17.34 0.11 -15.96
N THR A 96 -16.49 1.04 -16.43
CA THR A 96 -16.60 1.65 -17.78
C THR A 96 -16.69 0.59 -18.88
N ASN A 97 -15.87 -0.46 -18.75
CA ASN A 97 -16.03 -1.72 -19.45
C ASN A 97 -15.97 -1.63 -21.00
N HIS A 98 -14.85 -1.16 -21.56
CA HIS A 98 -14.68 -1.14 -23.03
C HIS A 98 -14.64 -2.54 -23.67
N HIS A 99 -14.43 -3.60 -22.87
CA HIS A 99 -14.35 -4.99 -23.35
C HIS A 99 -15.61 -5.84 -23.13
N SER A 100 -16.69 -5.25 -22.61
CA SER A 100 -17.90 -5.99 -22.19
C SER A 100 -17.61 -7.15 -21.20
N GLN A 101 -16.59 -6.99 -20.35
CA GLN A 101 -16.10 -7.90 -19.31
C GLN A 101 -16.29 -7.24 -17.93
N ASN A 102 -16.76 -8.00 -16.94
CA ASN A 102 -16.79 -7.51 -15.56
C ASN A 102 -15.36 -7.32 -15.04
N ASN A 103 -15.18 -6.27 -14.24
CA ASN A 103 -13.99 -6.06 -13.41
C ASN A 103 -14.40 -6.10 -11.94
N THR A 104 -14.04 -7.16 -11.24
CA THR A 104 -14.55 -7.46 -9.90
C THR A 104 -13.61 -6.93 -8.83
N ALA A 105 -14.06 -5.96 -8.03
CA ALA A 105 -13.31 -5.42 -6.89
C ALA A 105 -13.09 -6.49 -5.80
N TYR A 106 -14.14 -7.22 -5.45
CA TYR A 106 -14.09 -8.25 -4.39
C TYR A 106 -14.70 -9.57 -4.84
N PRO A 107 -13.87 -10.52 -5.33
CA PRO A 107 -14.34 -11.80 -5.85
C PRO A 107 -15.14 -12.64 -4.85
N GLY A 108 -14.81 -12.55 -3.56
CA GLY A 108 -15.51 -13.30 -2.51
C GLY A 108 -16.97 -12.93 -2.32
N SER A 109 -17.34 -11.67 -2.59
CA SER A 109 -18.72 -11.17 -2.54
C SER A 109 -19.35 -10.99 -3.93
N GLY A 110 -18.54 -11.03 -4.99
CA GLY A 110 -18.98 -10.69 -6.35
C GLY A 110 -19.19 -9.19 -6.55
N THR A 111 -18.62 -8.35 -5.67
CA THR A 111 -18.71 -6.89 -5.78
C THR A 111 -17.94 -6.41 -7.00
N LEU A 112 -18.62 -5.74 -7.93
CA LEU A 112 -18.01 -5.12 -9.11
C LEU A 112 -17.28 -3.83 -8.70
N GLY A 113 -16.17 -3.54 -9.37
CA GLY A 113 -15.47 -2.27 -9.20
C GLY A 113 -16.17 -1.15 -9.94
N GLN A 114 -16.24 0.01 -9.30
CA GLN A 114 -16.71 1.28 -9.83
C GLN A 114 -15.68 2.39 -9.58
N PHE A 115 -14.42 2.00 -9.37
CA PHE A 115 -13.31 2.94 -9.19
C PHE A 115 -13.05 3.66 -10.52
N PRO A 116 -12.99 5.01 -10.55
CA PRO A 116 -12.66 5.74 -11.78
C PRO A 116 -11.21 5.45 -12.18
N THR A 117 -11.00 4.50 -13.08
CA THR A 117 -9.64 4.08 -13.49
C THR A 117 -9.39 4.34 -14.97
N VAL A 118 -10.39 4.07 -15.81
CA VAL A 118 -10.31 4.37 -17.25
C VAL A 118 -10.42 5.88 -17.48
N TRP A 119 -9.52 6.46 -18.27
CA TRP A 119 -9.50 7.89 -18.56
C TRP A 119 -10.38 8.28 -19.75
N GLU A 120 -10.33 7.52 -20.84
CA GLU A 120 -11.14 7.77 -22.05
C GLU A 120 -12.60 7.32 -21.83
N VAL A 121 -13.36 8.17 -21.13
CA VAL A 121 -14.78 7.93 -20.82
C VAL A 121 -15.70 8.94 -21.52
N PRO A 122 -16.97 8.57 -21.79
CA PRO A 122 -17.98 9.52 -22.25
C PRO A 122 -18.19 10.70 -21.30
N ALA A 123 -18.55 11.86 -21.87
CA ALA A 123 -18.85 13.06 -21.09
C ALA A 123 -19.93 12.79 -20.01
N GLY A 124 -19.63 13.21 -18.78
CA GLY A 124 -20.50 13.02 -17.63
C GLY A 124 -20.17 11.78 -16.79
N GLN A 125 -19.26 10.93 -17.23
CA GLN A 125 -18.70 9.84 -16.42
C GLN A 125 -17.46 10.30 -15.65
N ALA A 126 -17.10 9.58 -14.59
CA ALA A 126 -15.87 9.82 -13.85
C ALA A 126 -14.70 9.24 -14.65
N ALA A 127 -13.69 10.07 -14.93
CA ALA A 127 -12.47 9.64 -15.62
C ALA A 127 -11.38 9.29 -14.61
N GLY A 128 -10.54 8.33 -14.95
CA GLY A 128 -9.35 8.00 -14.19
C GLY A 128 -8.33 9.16 -14.12
N PRO A 129 -7.51 9.20 -13.06
CA PRO A 129 -6.45 10.18 -12.87
C PRO A 129 -5.28 9.92 -13.80
N ARG A 130 -5.37 10.44 -15.02
CA ARG A 130 -4.26 10.40 -15.96
C ARG A 130 -3.21 11.47 -15.66
N HIS A 131 -1.95 11.05 -15.54
CA HIS A 131 -0.77 11.91 -15.46
C HIS A 131 -0.01 11.90 -16.78
N ARG A 132 0.66 13.01 -17.13
CA ARG A 132 1.47 13.11 -18.36
C ARG A 132 2.95 12.83 -18.15
N ASN A 133 3.50 13.30 -17.02
CA ASN A 133 4.89 13.10 -16.60
C ASN A 133 5.95 13.32 -17.68
N ALA A 134 5.88 14.47 -18.37
CA ALA A 134 6.88 14.81 -19.38
C ALA A 134 8.27 15.13 -18.79
N THR A 135 8.31 15.66 -17.56
CA THR A 135 9.55 16.08 -16.88
C THR A 135 9.78 15.38 -15.54
N LEU A 136 8.89 14.47 -15.12
CA LEU A 136 9.01 13.69 -13.88
C LEU A 136 9.27 14.58 -12.64
N GLU A 137 8.43 15.61 -12.49
CA GLU A 137 8.51 16.56 -11.36
C GLU A 137 8.32 15.92 -10.00
N GLY A 138 7.55 14.84 -9.95
CA GLY A 138 7.37 13.99 -8.78
C GLY A 138 6.52 12.77 -9.13
N TRP A 139 6.79 11.66 -8.47
CA TRP A 139 6.04 10.40 -8.60
C TRP A 139 6.14 9.61 -7.28
N LEU A 140 5.31 8.61 -7.11
CA LEU A 140 5.26 7.74 -5.94
C LEU A 140 6.35 6.66 -6.06
N GLY A 141 6.99 6.32 -4.95
CA GLY A 141 7.88 5.16 -4.93
C GLY A 141 9.16 5.31 -5.75
N ASP A 142 9.67 4.22 -6.33
CA ASP A 142 10.94 4.14 -7.05
C ASP A 142 10.76 3.90 -8.56
N TYR A 143 9.56 3.53 -9.02
CA TYR A 143 9.27 3.18 -10.41
C TYR A 143 7.92 3.74 -10.87
N ILE A 144 7.80 4.06 -12.17
CA ILE A 144 6.52 4.36 -12.83
C ILE A 144 6.35 3.37 -13.97
N SER A 145 5.18 2.77 -14.07
CA SER A 145 4.71 1.91 -15.17
C SER A 145 4.00 2.74 -16.23
N PRO A 146 4.64 3.09 -17.37
CA PRO A 146 4.03 4.02 -18.30
C PRO A 146 2.94 3.36 -19.16
N GLU A 147 1.81 4.04 -19.26
CA GLU A 147 0.57 3.55 -19.82
C GLU A 147 -0.27 4.70 -20.36
N THR A 148 -0.96 4.45 -21.47
CA THR A 148 -1.73 5.52 -22.12
C THR A 148 -3.21 5.50 -21.73
N GLU A 149 -3.71 4.32 -21.33
CA GLU A 149 -5.08 4.06 -20.92
C GLU A 149 -5.11 2.77 -20.07
N ALA A 150 -6.01 2.69 -19.09
CA ALA A 150 -6.04 1.56 -18.15
C ALA A 150 -6.59 0.27 -18.76
N ASP A 151 -7.51 0.36 -19.74
CA ASP A 151 -8.15 -0.81 -20.34
C ASP A 151 -7.93 -0.95 -21.86
N GLN A 152 -7.37 0.03 -22.56
CA GLN A 152 -7.12 -0.04 -24.02
C GLN A 152 -5.64 0.11 -24.39
N GLY A 153 -5.26 -0.41 -25.57
CA GLY A 153 -3.87 -0.41 -26.03
C GLY A 153 -3.06 -1.57 -25.44
N PRO A 154 -1.73 -1.57 -25.60
CA PRO A 154 -0.79 -2.28 -24.75
C PRO A 154 0.02 -1.30 -23.88
N ASP A 155 0.26 -1.64 -22.62
CA ASP A 155 1.17 -0.89 -21.74
C ASP A 155 2.64 -1.26 -21.99
N LEU A 156 3.56 -0.57 -21.31
CA LEU A 156 5.00 -0.81 -21.48
C LEU A 156 5.39 -2.26 -21.15
N ASP A 157 4.73 -2.87 -20.17
CA ASP A 157 4.97 -4.26 -19.76
C ASP A 157 4.17 -5.28 -20.61
N GLY A 158 3.29 -4.76 -21.49
CA GLY A 158 2.59 -5.46 -22.56
C GLY A 158 1.12 -5.76 -22.31
N ALA A 159 0.66 -5.84 -21.05
CA ALA A 159 -0.75 -6.06 -20.73
C ALA A 159 -1.34 -4.80 -20.10
N ASN A 160 -2.62 -4.55 -20.36
CA ASN A 160 -3.27 -3.40 -19.75
C ASN A 160 -3.46 -3.62 -18.26
N ASN A 161 -3.41 -2.53 -17.49
CA ASN A 161 -3.72 -2.46 -16.07
C ASN A 161 -4.93 -3.29 -15.66
N ILE A 162 -6.01 -3.15 -16.45
CA ILE A 162 -7.23 -3.89 -16.20
C ILE A 162 -7.72 -4.65 -17.43
N LEU A 163 -8.55 -5.65 -17.16
CA LEU A 163 -9.30 -6.43 -18.12
C LEU A 163 -8.48 -7.26 -19.12
N ARG A 164 -7.15 -7.19 -19.13
CA ARG A 164 -6.27 -8.01 -19.98
C ARG A 164 -5.31 -8.89 -19.19
N GLY A 165 -5.47 -10.20 -19.34
CA GLY A 165 -4.63 -11.28 -18.81
C GLY A 165 -3.22 -11.34 -19.41
N ALA A 166 -2.38 -12.21 -18.83
CA ALA A 166 -1.09 -12.56 -19.43
C ALA A 166 -1.29 -13.10 -20.86
N GLY A 167 -0.60 -12.48 -21.83
CA GLY A 167 -0.76 -12.77 -23.26
C GLY A 167 -1.87 -11.98 -23.96
N GLY A 168 -2.43 -10.95 -23.32
CA GLY A 168 -3.38 -9.99 -23.92
C GLY A 168 -4.84 -10.46 -24.00
N ALA A 169 -5.17 -11.63 -23.45
CA ALA A 169 -6.53 -12.16 -23.42
C ALA A 169 -7.41 -11.36 -22.48
N VAL A 170 -8.64 -11.01 -22.90
CA VAL A 170 -9.58 -10.29 -22.03
C VAL A 170 -10.03 -11.20 -20.88
N GLY A 171 -10.10 -10.67 -19.66
CA GLY A 171 -10.54 -11.40 -18.48
C GLY A 171 -10.83 -10.48 -17.30
N ASP A 172 -11.45 -11.00 -16.25
CA ASP A 172 -11.73 -10.27 -15.01
C ASP A 172 -10.46 -10.20 -14.15
N VAL A 173 -9.63 -9.18 -14.41
CA VAL A 173 -8.29 -8.99 -13.84
C VAL A 173 -7.98 -7.50 -13.70
N ALA A 174 -7.28 -7.14 -12.63
CA ALA A 174 -6.80 -5.79 -12.28
C ALA A 174 -5.45 -5.93 -11.53
N ASP A 175 -4.87 -4.83 -11.00
CA ASP A 175 -3.59 -4.84 -10.23
C ASP A 175 -2.42 -5.38 -11.08
N LYS A 176 -2.03 -4.68 -12.14
CA LYS A 176 -1.10 -5.20 -13.16
C LYS A 176 0.04 -4.33 -13.58
N ASP A 177 0.06 -3.07 -13.20
CA ASP A 177 1.09 -2.14 -13.64
C ASP A 177 2.47 -2.46 -13.01
N ARG A 178 2.46 -3.20 -11.88
CA ARG A 178 3.61 -3.56 -11.02
C ARG A 178 4.40 -2.34 -10.54
N GLY A 179 3.80 -1.15 -10.67
CA GLY A 179 4.35 0.15 -10.34
C GLY A 179 4.17 0.52 -8.89
N ASP A 180 3.17 -0.04 -8.20
CA ASP A 180 2.84 0.34 -6.83
C ASP A 180 3.99 0.12 -5.82
N ASP A 181 4.83 1.12 -5.57
CA ASP A 181 5.94 1.01 -4.63
C ASP A 181 6.16 2.25 -3.73
N GLY A 182 5.26 3.23 -3.84
CA GLY A 182 5.15 4.43 -3.03
C GLY A 182 4.71 4.16 -1.60
N TRP A 183 3.75 3.28 -1.36
CA TRP A 183 3.33 2.97 0.00
C TRP A 183 4.27 1.97 0.71
N ARG A 184 5.01 2.45 1.71
CA ARG A 184 6.13 1.73 2.36
C ARG A 184 5.72 0.85 3.54
N ASN A 185 4.69 1.24 4.30
CA ASN A 185 4.23 0.52 5.48
C ASN A 185 2.91 -0.23 5.24
N ARG A 186 2.90 -1.10 4.21
CA ARG A 186 1.72 -1.88 3.76
C ARG A 186 1.03 -2.75 4.82
N THR A 187 1.63 -2.92 6.00
CA THR A 187 1.08 -3.68 7.12
C THR A 187 0.25 -2.84 8.10
N VAL A 188 0.09 -1.53 7.85
CA VAL A 188 -0.77 -0.67 8.68
C VAL A 188 -2.18 -1.25 8.75
N LYS A 189 -2.72 -1.29 9.97
CA LYS A 189 -4.10 -1.68 10.23
C LYS A 189 -4.95 -0.41 10.37
N PHE A 190 -5.98 -0.29 9.55
CA PHE A 190 -6.95 0.78 9.64
C PHE A 190 -8.05 0.39 10.60
N PHE A 191 -8.18 1.11 11.72
CA PHE A 191 -9.31 0.96 12.62
C PHE A 191 -10.40 1.94 12.24
N ASP A 192 -11.66 1.50 12.34
CA ASP A 192 -12.81 2.37 12.09
C ASP A 192 -12.77 3.59 13.01
N CYS A 193 -13.05 4.75 12.44
CA CYS A 193 -13.07 6.04 13.12
C CYS A 193 -11.76 6.45 13.82
N GLN A 194 -10.63 5.92 13.34
CA GLN A 194 -9.30 6.27 13.83
C GLN A 194 -8.43 6.85 12.72
N ARG A 195 -7.42 7.61 13.12
CA ARG A 195 -6.35 8.05 12.22
C ARG A 195 -5.23 7.01 12.23
N ALA A 196 -4.59 6.85 11.09
CA ALA A 196 -3.36 6.08 10.93
C ALA A 196 -2.27 6.96 10.34
N THR A 197 -1.03 6.47 10.37
CA THR A 197 0.11 7.12 9.72
C THR A 197 0.60 6.23 8.59
N LEU A 198 0.68 6.81 7.39
CA LEU A 198 1.17 6.15 6.19
C LEU A 198 2.58 6.63 5.89
N ASP A 199 3.48 5.71 5.57
CA ASP A 199 4.82 6.02 5.12
C ASP A 199 4.83 6.01 3.59
N ILE A 200 4.96 7.19 2.99
CA ILE A 200 4.81 7.39 1.54
C ILE A 200 6.14 7.85 0.96
N ARG A 201 6.68 7.06 0.05
CA ARG A 201 7.85 7.44 -0.74
C ARG A 201 7.42 8.31 -1.89
N VAL A 202 8.12 9.44 -2.05
CA VAL A 202 8.02 10.30 -3.22
C VAL A 202 9.41 10.48 -3.82
N SER A 203 9.49 10.33 -5.13
CA SER A 203 10.71 10.52 -5.92
C SER A 203 10.58 11.72 -6.85
N LYS A 204 11.72 12.25 -7.31
CA LYS A 204 11.74 13.25 -8.38
C LYS A 204 13.00 13.17 -9.23
N ASP A 205 12.92 13.66 -10.47
CA ASP A 205 14.05 13.71 -11.38
C ASP A 205 15.08 14.77 -10.95
N VAL A 206 16.30 14.66 -11.47
CA VAL A 206 17.37 15.64 -11.22
C VAL A 206 17.01 17.04 -11.75
N ALA A 207 16.21 17.11 -12.81
CA ALA A 207 15.78 18.35 -13.45
C ALA A 207 14.43 18.89 -12.92
N ALA A 208 13.80 18.20 -11.96
CA ALA A 208 12.55 18.63 -11.36
C ALA A 208 12.67 20.00 -10.66
N THR A 209 11.69 20.87 -10.88
CA THR A 209 11.66 22.27 -10.40
C THR A 209 10.51 22.56 -9.45
N ARG A 210 9.53 21.66 -9.31
CA ARG A 210 8.40 21.87 -8.39
C ARG A 210 8.86 21.85 -6.93
N ASN A 211 8.26 22.74 -6.14
CA ASN A 211 8.49 22.83 -4.70
C ASN A 211 7.38 22.15 -3.88
N PHE A 212 6.24 21.84 -4.49
CA PHE A 212 5.17 21.11 -3.82
C PHE A 212 4.28 20.33 -4.81
N MET A 213 3.62 19.32 -4.28
CA MET A 213 2.57 18.52 -4.92
C MET A 213 1.49 18.15 -3.89
N TYR A 214 0.34 17.68 -4.35
CA TYR A 214 -0.77 17.23 -3.52
C TYR A 214 -0.82 15.71 -3.50
N LEU A 215 -0.80 15.14 -2.31
CA LEU A 215 -1.07 13.73 -2.06
C LEU A 215 -2.53 13.56 -1.63
N ASN A 216 -3.19 12.60 -2.25
CA ASN A 216 -4.51 12.14 -1.90
C ASN A 216 -4.51 10.63 -1.73
N VAL A 217 -5.30 10.13 -0.77
CA VAL A 217 -5.43 8.69 -0.54
C VAL A 217 -6.90 8.34 -0.30
N TRP A 218 -7.38 7.31 -1.00
CA TRP A 218 -8.69 6.72 -0.80
C TRP A 218 -8.60 5.29 -0.27
N PHE A 219 -9.64 4.85 0.44
CA PHE A 219 -9.76 3.54 1.09
C PHE A 219 -11.22 3.11 1.06
N ASP A 220 -11.55 2.08 0.28
CA ASP A 220 -12.90 1.51 0.15
C ASP A 220 -13.18 0.66 1.39
N GLY A 221 -13.64 1.29 2.47
CA GLY A 221 -13.70 0.70 3.80
C GLY A 221 -14.94 -0.16 4.06
N ASN A 222 -15.99 0.03 3.27
CA ASN A 222 -17.19 -0.79 3.32
C ASN A 222 -17.16 -1.96 2.31
N ARG A 223 -16.21 -1.95 1.37
CA ARG A 223 -15.98 -2.97 0.35
C ARG A 223 -17.14 -3.10 -0.64
N ASP A 224 -17.74 -1.99 -1.01
CA ASP A 224 -18.83 -1.95 -1.99
C ASP A 224 -18.38 -1.62 -3.42
N GLY A 225 -17.08 -1.38 -3.60
CA GLY A 225 -16.46 -1.23 -4.92
C GLY A 225 -16.38 0.21 -5.39
N ASP A 226 -16.60 1.21 -4.52
CA ASP A 226 -16.26 2.60 -4.79
C ASP A 226 -15.51 3.26 -3.61
N TRP A 227 -15.21 4.56 -3.71
CA TRP A 227 -14.50 5.31 -2.65
C TRP A 227 -15.29 6.52 -2.14
N GLN A 228 -16.57 6.60 -2.46
CA GLN A 228 -17.38 7.80 -2.30
C GLN A 228 -18.26 7.72 -1.06
N ASP A 229 -17.75 7.15 0.04
CA ASP A 229 -18.50 7.06 1.29
C ASP A 229 -17.93 7.83 2.48
N LEU A 230 -18.83 7.98 3.44
CA LEU A 230 -18.57 8.48 4.77
C LEU A 230 -19.38 7.70 5.80
N SER A 231 -18.85 7.62 7.01
CA SER A 231 -19.55 7.08 8.18
C SER A 231 -19.58 8.09 9.31
N GLN A 232 -20.46 7.87 10.29
CA GLN A 232 -20.50 8.71 11.48
C GLN A 232 -19.65 8.10 12.60
N CYS A 233 -18.58 8.80 12.95
CA CYS A 233 -17.81 8.52 14.16
C CYS A 233 -18.50 9.07 15.38
N GLN A 234 -18.67 8.21 16.38
CA GLN A 234 -19.26 8.58 17.66
C GLN A 234 -18.38 9.62 18.37
N ALA A 235 -19.01 10.49 19.15
CA ALA A 235 -18.28 11.38 20.04
C ALA A 235 -17.52 10.55 21.08
N SER A 236 -16.31 11.00 21.42
CA SER A 236 -15.57 10.52 22.59
C SER A 236 -15.58 11.62 23.66
N ASP A 237 -14.99 11.33 24.82
CA ASP A 237 -14.83 12.35 25.86
C ASP A 237 -13.91 13.50 25.41
N ASP A 238 -13.00 13.25 24.45
CA ASP A 238 -11.97 14.18 24.00
C ASP A 238 -12.31 14.87 22.67
N GLU A 239 -13.21 14.28 21.87
CA GLU A 239 -13.55 14.77 20.54
C GLU A 239 -15.05 14.68 20.27
N PRO A 240 -15.66 15.72 19.64
CA PRO A 240 -17.04 15.63 19.19
C PRO A 240 -17.20 14.55 18.12
N ALA A 241 -18.45 14.15 17.88
CA ALA A 241 -18.79 13.30 16.75
C ALA A 241 -18.26 13.93 15.45
N GLN A 242 -17.65 13.10 14.61
CA GLN A 242 -16.97 13.50 13.37
C GLN A 242 -17.35 12.52 12.27
N ALA A 243 -17.04 12.83 11.02
CA ALA A 243 -17.14 11.85 9.95
C ALA A 243 -15.90 10.94 9.91
N GLY A 244 -16.13 9.67 9.58
CA GLY A 244 -15.12 8.78 9.03
C GLY A 244 -15.19 8.87 7.51
N TYR A 245 -14.05 8.83 6.82
CA TYR A 245 -13.93 9.07 5.40
C TYR A 245 -13.31 7.87 4.70
N GLU A 246 -13.68 7.66 3.44
CA GLU A 246 -12.91 6.86 2.51
C GLU A 246 -11.83 7.68 1.80
N TRP A 247 -12.04 8.99 1.59
CA TRP A 247 -10.98 9.93 1.24
C TRP A 247 -10.13 10.27 2.48
N ILE A 248 -9.21 9.37 2.82
CA ILE A 248 -8.47 9.36 4.09
C ILE A 248 -7.27 10.30 4.12
N VAL A 249 -6.71 10.72 2.97
CA VAL A 249 -5.72 11.80 2.89
C VAL A 249 -6.21 12.80 1.87
N GLN A 250 -6.41 14.05 2.30
CA GLN A 250 -7.18 15.04 1.54
C GLN A 250 -6.29 16.23 1.17
N ASN A 251 -5.85 16.29 -0.09
CA ASN A 251 -5.02 17.35 -0.65
C ASN A 251 -3.82 17.70 0.25
N TYR A 252 -3.15 16.67 0.77
CA TYR A 252 -2.01 16.86 1.66
C TYR A 252 -0.83 17.43 0.87
N ILE A 253 -0.25 18.54 1.33
CA ILE A 253 0.85 19.18 0.62
C ILE A 253 2.15 18.42 0.92
N ILE A 254 2.73 17.82 -0.10
CA ILE A 254 4.08 17.26 -0.07
C ILE A 254 5.07 18.37 -0.38
N ASP A 255 6.03 18.59 0.52
CA ASP A 255 7.15 19.50 0.30
C ASP A 255 8.21 18.83 -0.58
N MET A 256 8.18 19.13 -1.88
CA MET A 256 9.11 18.56 -2.85
C MET A 256 10.53 19.10 -2.68
N THR A 257 10.76 20.14 -1.87
CA THR A 257 12.10 20.62 -1.55
C THR A 257 12.84 19.69 -0.58
N ALA A 258 12.10 18.87 0.19
CA ALA A 258 12.67 17.84 1.05
C ALA A 258 13.18 16.62 0.27
N VAL A 259 12.63 16.37 -0.93
CA VAL A 259 13.08 15.29 -1.82
C VAL A 259 14.40 15.70 -2.48
N PRO A 260 15.48 14.90 -2.40
CA PRO A 260 16.72 15.17 -3.12
C PRO A 260 16.50 15.16 -4.64
N ALA A 261 17.22 16.01 -5.38
CA ALA A 261 17.18 15.98 -6.85
C ALA A 261 17.69 14.62 -7.37
N GLY A 262 16.89 13.93 -8.19
CA GLY A 262 17.21 12.58 -8.67
C GLY A 262 17.15 11.50 -7.59
N GLY A 263 16.44 11.76 -6.49
CA GLY A 263 16.31 10.85 -5.35
C GLY A 263 14.89 10.79 -4.81
N SER A 264 14.77 10.15 -3.65
CA SER A 264 13.50 9.86 -2.99
C SER A 264 13.50 10.24 -1.51
N TYR A 265 12.31 10.48 -0.95
CA TYR A 265 12.11 10.76 0.47
C TYR A 265 10.82 10.13 0.97
N ASP A 266 10.85 9.56 2.18
CA ASP A 266 9.71 8.91 2.81
C ASP A 266 9.03 9.90 3.77
N PHE A 267 7.77 10.24 3.49
CA PHE A 267 6.93 11.13 4.28
C PHE A 267 6.01 10.32 5.20
N ALA A 268 5.95 10.70 6.47
CA ALA A 268 4.96 10.20 7.41
C ALA A 268 3.69 11.07 7.32
N VAL A 269 2.62 10.53 6.73
CA VAL A 269 1.37 11.23 6.44
C VAL A 269 0.24 10.70 7.31
N ASN A 270 -0.37 11.58 8.10
CA ASN A 270 -1.51 11.21 8.93
C ASN A 270 -2.81 11.26 8.12
N THR A 271 -3.64 10.23 8.29
CA THR A 271 -4.97 10.19 7.70
C THR A 271 -5.97 11.05 8.48
N GLN A 272 -7.10 11.33 7.85
CA GLN A 272 -8.36 11.62 8.54
C GLN A 272 -8.86 10.37 9.28
N LYS A 273 -9.95 10.52 10.03
CA LYS A 273 -10.63 9.35 10.60
C LYS A 273 -11.10 8.46 9.46
N VAL A 274 -10.66 7.22 9.47
CA VAL A 274 -10.97 6.27 8.40
C VAL A 274 -12.35 5.68 8.63
N PHE A 275 -13.17 5.60 7.58
CA PHE A 275 -14.32 4.72 7.58
C PHE A 275 -13.84 3.30 7.27
N ASN A 276 -14.00 2.36 8.19
CA ASN A 276 -13.66 0.95 7.94
C ASN A 276 -14.71 0.02 8.55
N GLY A 277 -15.78 -0.25 7.80
CA GLY A 277 -16.83 -1.17 8.22
C GLY A 277 -16.40 -2.65 8.24
N THR A 278 -15.23 -2.98 7.68
CA THR A 278 -14.78 -4.37 7.49
C THR A 278 -13.28 -4.57 7.80
N PRO A 279 -12.81 -4.27 9.04
CA PRO A 279 -11.38 -4.08 9.35
C PRO A 279 -10.47 -5.31 9.25
N ASN A 280 -11.03 -6.50 8.98
CA ASN A 280 -10.28 -7.74 8.82
C ASN A 280 -10.35 -8.28 7.38
N ALA A 281 -10.96 -7.55 6.45
CA ALA A 281 -11.06 -7.90 5.05
C ALA A 281 -10.08 -7.05 4.22
N PRO A 282 -9.70 -7.47 3.00
CA PRO A 282 -8.87 -6.65 2.12
C PRO A 282 -9.68 -5.51 1.49
N HIS A 283 -9.03 -4.37 1.28
CA HIS A 283 -9.64 -3.13 0.77
C HIS A 283 -8.84 -2.58 -0.39
N TRP A 284 -9.52 -2.02 -1.39
CA TRP A 284 -8.87 -1.24 -2.43
C TRP A 284 -8.52 0.15 -1.91
N MET A 285 -7.30 0.59 -2.22
CA MET A 285 -6.80 1.91 -1.89
C MET A 285 -6.23 2.56 -3.13
N ARG A 286 -6.37 3.89 -3.23
CA ARG A 286 -5.69 4.70 -4.23
C ARG A 286 -4.77 5.69 -3.56
N PHE A 287 -3.55 5.81 -4.06
CA PHE A 287 -2.61 6.88 -3.74
C PHE A 287 -2.45 7.73 -5.00
N MET A 288 -2.74 9.02 -4.92
CA MET A 288 -2.61 9.93 -6.05
C MET A 288 -1.75 11.12 -5.65
N LEU A 289 -0.61 11.27 -6.33
CA LEU A 289 0.22 12.45 -6.26
C LEU A 289 -0.08 13.31 -7.49
N SER A 290 -0.37 14.59 -7.33
CA SER A 290 -0.70 15.47 -8.46
C SER A 290 -0.21 16.90 -8.25
N GLU A 291 -0.07 17.66 -9.32
CA GLU A 291 0.36 19.05 -9.23
C GLU A 291 -0.74 20.04 -8.80
N GLU A 292 -1.99 19.57 -8.82
CA GLU A 292 -3.19 20.27 -8.41
C GLU A 292 -4.00 19.41 -7.42
N PRO A 293 -4.93 20.00 -6.65
CA PRO A 293 -5.85 19.24 -5.81
C PRO A 293 -6.62 18.15 -6.57
N ALA A 294 -7.10 17.15 -5.83
CA ALA A 294 -7.94 16.09 -6.37
C ALA A 294 -9.18 16.65 -7.07
N THR A 295 -9.48 16.14 -8.26
CA THR A 295 -10.69 16.49 -8.99
C THR A 295 -11.91 16.08 -8.18
N GLN A 296 -12.80 17.04 -7.93
CA GLN A 296 -14.01 16.79 -7.16
C GLN A 296 -15.18 16.47 -8.10
N PRO A 297 -16.12 15.60 -7.69
CA PRO A 297 -17.37 15.42 -8.41
C PRO A 297 -18.15 16.74 -8.53
N ALA A 298 -18.95 16.84 -9.58
CA ALA A 298 -19.88 17.96 -9.74
C ALA A 298 -20.94 17.95 -8.61
N GLU A 299 -21.55 19.11 -8.36
CA GLU A 299 -22.74 19.26 -7.50
C GLU A 299 -22.56 18.80 -6.03
N GLY A 300 -21.33 18.71 -5.54
CA GLY A 300 -21.06 18.36 -4.14
C GLY A 300 -21.16 16.87 -3.82
N GLY A 301 -21.04 16.01 -4.84
CA GLY A 301 -20.84 14.56 -4.64
C GLY A 301 -19.58 14.25 -3.81
N LEU A 302 -19.54 13.05 -3.23
CA LEU A 302 -18.42 12.64 -2.39
C LEU A 302 -17.19 12.27 -3.26
N PRO A 303 -15.98 12.69 -2.85
CA PRO A 303 -14.75 12.46 -3.62
C PRO A 303 -14.51 10.97 -3.86
N ASP A 304 -14.34 10.59 -5.11
CA ASP A 304 -14.32 9.20 -5.59
C ASP A 304 -12.99 8.81 -6.26
N GLY A 305 -11.93 9.59 -6.06
CA GLY A 305 -10.61 9.31 -6.64
C GLY A 305 -10.49 9.62 -8.14
N ARG A 306 -11.47 10.31 -8.77
CA ARG A 306 -11.41 10.67 -10.19
C ARG A 306 -10.33 11.69 -10.53
N GLY A 307 -9.94 11.70 -11.80
CA GLY A 307 -9.06 12.70 -12.42
C GLY A 307 -9.78 13.75 -13.27
N PRO A 308 -9.01 14.67 -13.88
CA PRO A 308 -9.53 15.59 -14.88
C PRO A 308 -10.10 14.82 -16.07
N HIS A 309 -11.35 15.10 -16.42
CA HIS A 309 -12.02 14.45 -17.54
C HIS A 309 -11.34 14.82 -18.88
N PRO A 310 -11.23 13.91 -19.87
CA PRO A 310 -10.59 14.17 -21.17
C PRO A 310 -11.20 15.36 -21.95
N THR A 311 -12.47 15.66 -21.69
CA THR A 311 -13.17 16.81 -22.30
C THR A 311 -13.17 18.08 -21.44
N SER A 312 -12.56 18.04 -20.24
CA SER A 312 -12.38 19.23 -19.40
C SER A 312 -11.29 20.14 -19.97
N THR A 313 -11.19 21.37 -19.48
CA THR A 313 -10.11 22.29 -19.89
C THR A 313 -8.72 21.77 -19.52
N GLN A 314 -8.61 21.04 -18.41
CA GLN A 314 -7.34 20.50 -17.91
C GLN A 314 -6.95 19.18 -18.58
N GLN A 315 -7.94 18.34 -18.92
CA GLN A 315 -7.82 17.03 -19.60
C GLN A 315 -7.05 15.94 -18.85
N PHE A 316 -5.98 16.27 -18.14
CA PHE A 316 -5.12 15.37 -17.39
C PHE A 316 -4.23 16.18 -16.41
N TYR A 317 -3.65 15.50 -15.43
CA TYR A 317 -2.59 16.07 -14.60
C TYR A 317 -1.27 16.13 -15.39
N GLN A 318 -0.53 17.22 -15.29
CA GLN A 318 0.78 17.36 -15.94
C GLN A 318 1.84 16.49 -15.28
N PHE A 319 1.75 16.30 -13.95
CA PHE A 319 2.76 15.64 -13.14
C PHE A 319 2.14 14.73 -12.08
N GLY A 320 2.91 13.79 -11.57
CA GLY A 320 2.49 12.91 -10.48
C GLY A 320 2.23 11.49 -10.94
N GLU A 321 1.51 10.72 -10.14
CA GLU A 321 1.28 9.29 -10.38
C GLU A 321 0.07 8.84 -9.56
N THR A 322 -0.56 7.77 -10.00
CA THR A 322 -1.61 7.07 -9.28
C THR A 322 -1.20 5.61 -9.06
N GLU A 323 -1.13 5.19 -7.79
CA GLU A 323 -0.94 3.79 -7.41
C GLU A 323 -2.23 3.25 -6.80
N ASP A 324 -2.66 2.05 -7.22
CA ASP A 324 -3.90 1.41 -6.77
C ASP A 324 -3.58 0.06 -6.12
N VAL A 325 -3.69 -0.02 -4.81
CA VAL A 325 -3.22 -1.19 -4.05
C VAL A 325 -4.36 -1.90 -3.35
N ILE A 326 -4.32 -3.24 -3.40
CA ILE A 326 -5.14 -4.05 -2.50
C ILE A 326 -4.44 -4.17 -1.13
N GLN A 327 -4.92 -3.41 -0.17
CA GLN A 327 -4.53 -3.55 1.23
C GLN A 327 -5.05 -4.88 1.74
N LYS A 328 -4.14 -5.72 2.23
CA LYS A 328 -4.48 -6.95 2.92
C LYS A 328 -4.14 -6.73 4.38
N PRO A 329 -5.12 -6.67 5.29
CA PRO A 329 -4.81 -6.56 6.70
C PRO A 329 -3.90 -7.73 7.09
N PRO A 330 -2.91 -7.50 7.97
CA PRO A 330 -2.08 -8.59 8.45
C PRO A 330 -3.00 -9.69 8.98
N PRO A 331 -2.63 -10.98 8.81
CA PRO A 331 -3.42 -12.09 9.32
C PRO A 331 -3.82 -11.79 10.76
N ALA A 332 -5.07 -12.06 11.09
CA ALA A 332 -5.55 -11.96 12.44
C ALA A 332 -4.64 -12.82 13.32
N GLY A 333 -3.72 -12.21 14.05
CA GLY A 333 -2.94 -12.88 15.08
C GLY A 333 -3.83 -13.32 16.25
N GLU A 334 -3.22 -13.89 17.27
CA GLU A 334 -3.94 -14.19 18.51
C GLU A 334 -4.20 -12.88 19.27
N ASP A 335 -5.40 -12.73 19.79
CA ASP A 335 -5.71 -11.63 20.70
C ASP A 335 -4.88 -11.78 21.98
N GLY A 336 -4.12 -10.74 22.29
CA GLY A 336 -3.50 -10.61 23.59
C GLY A 336 -4.51 -10.17 24.65
N GLN A 337 -4.21 -10.47 25.92
CA GLN A 337 -5.01 -9.93 27.00
C GLN A 337 -4.46 -8.56 27.40
N LEU A 338 -5.20 -7.48 27.15
CA LEU A 338 -4.89 -6.21 27.80
C LEU A 338 -5.10 -6.36 29.30
N VAL A 339 -4.04 -6.12 30.07
CA VAL A 339 -4.13 -6.08 31.52
C VAL A 339 -3.80 -4.67 31.97
N LEU A 340 -4.73 -4.14 32.77
CA LEU A 340 -4.59 -2.83 33.38
C LEU A 340 -4.32 -3.00 34.88
N GLU A 341 -3.20 -2.46 35.34
CA GLU A 341 -2.86 -2.41 36.76
C GLU A 341 -2.80 -0.94 37.20
N LYS A 342 -3.67 -0.55 38.14
CA LYS A 342 -3.61 0.74 38.82
C LYS A 342 -3.17 0.51 40.26
N ARG A 343 -2.09 1.15 40.68
CA ARG A 343 -1.62 1.08 42.07
C ARG A 343 -1.30 2.45 42.63
N VAL A 344 -1.66 2.67 43.90
CA VAL A 344 -1.22 3.87 44.63
C VAL A 344 0.24 3.68 45.01
N ILE A 345 1.08 4.64 44.63
CA ILE A 345 2.51 4.67 44.95
C ILE A 345 2.85 5.77 45.96
N THR A 346 1.84 6.47 46.49
CA THR A 346 2.02 7.39 47.62
C THR A 346 2.63 6.64 48.81
N PRO A 347 3.77 7.09 49.35
CA PRO A 347 4.49 6.37 50.41
C PRO A 347 3.78 6.42 51.78
N THR A 348 2.82 7.33 51.95
CA THR A 348 2.06 7.51 53.19
C THR A 348 0.63 6.99 53.03
N SER A 349 0.21 6.11 53.93
CA SER A 349 -1.17 5.61 54.01
C SER A 349 -1.62 5.55 55.48
N PRO A 350 -2.74 6.20 55.86
CA PRO A 350 -3.64 6.99 55.02
C PRO A 350 -3.02 8.32 54.57
N VAL A 351 -3.39 8.80 53.38
CA VAL A 351 -2.98 10.11 52.88
C VAL A 351 -3.73 11.20 53.66
N PRO A 352 -3.04 12.21 54.23
CA PRO A 352 -3.71 13.31 54.92
C PRO A 352 -4.69 14.07 54.02
N TYR A 353 -5.69 14.71 54.62
CA TYR A 353 -6.59 15.59 53.89
C TYR A 353 -5.81 16.66 53.10
N ALA A 354 -6.17 16.87 51.83
CA ALA A 354 -5.46 17.71 50.86
C ALA A 354 -4.02 17.26 50.50
N GLY A 355 -3.62 16.04 50.85
CA GLY A 355 -2.36 15.46 50.39
C GLY A 355 -2.43 14.95 48.95
N THR A 356 -1.29 14.93 48.25
CA THR A 356 -1.17 14.38 46.90
C THR A 356 -1.24 12.86 46.92
N VAL A 357 -2.12 12.30 46.10
CA VAL A 357 -2.14 10.86 45.79
C VAL A 357 -1.43 10.65 44.46
N THR A 358 -0.30 9.96 44.47
CA THR A 358 0.37 9.53 43.24
C THR A 358 0.00 8.08 43.00
N TYR A 359 -0.45 7.77 41.79
CA TYR A 359 -0.72 6.42 41.35
C TYR A 359 0.03 6.14 40.05
N GLU A 360 0.38 4.88 39.86
CA GLU A 360 0.94 4.37 38.62
C GLU A 360 -0.13 3.54 37.93
N ILE A 361 -0.33 3.80 36.64
CA ILE A 361 -1.17 2.99 35.77
C ILE A 361 -0.25 2.29 34.78
N ARG A 362 -0.28 0.96 34.77
CA ARG A 362 0.43 0.14 33.80
C ARG A 362 -0.57 -0.56 32.91
N LEU A 363 -0.53 -0.22 31.62
CA LEU A 363 -1.18 -0.99 30.58
C LEU A 363 -0.15 -1.95 29.99
N ARG A 364 -0.45 -3.25 30.00
CA ARG A 364 0.36 -4.27 29.35
C ARG A 364 -0.49 -5.11 28.41
N ASN A 365 0.09 -5.50 27.28
CA ASN A 365 -0.48 -6.56 26.45
C ASN A 365 0.16 -7.91 26.87
N ASN A 366 -0.61 -8.76 27.55
CA ASN A 366 -0.18 -10.09 27.96
C ASN A 366 -0.45 -11.11 26.85
N GLY A 367 0.51 -11.26 25.96
CA GLY A 367 0.48 -12.25 24.88
C GLY A 367 -0.19 -11.73 23.61
N GLY A 368 -0.57 -12.66 22.74
CA GLY A 368 -1.11 -12.36 21.41
C GLY A 368 -0.04 -11.95 20.39
N SER A 369 -0.42 -12.00 19.12
CA SER A 369 0.36 -11.46 18.00
C SER A 369 -0.36 -10.32 17.28
N GLN A 370 -1.59 -10.00 17.69
CA GLN A 370 -2.33 -8.84 17.17
C GLN A 370 -1.88 -7.53 17.82
N PRO A 371 -1.75 -6.46 17.03
CA PRO A 371 -1.90 -5.11 17.55
C PRO A 371 -3.29 -4.96 18.17
N ILE A 372 -3.34 -4.57 19.44
CA ILE A 372 -4.60 -4.30 20.14
C ILE A 372 -4.71 -2.80 20.37
N GLN A 373 -5.86 -2.26 20.01
CA GLN A 373 -6.23 -0.89 20.35
C GLN A 373 -6.63 -0.83 21.83
N ALA A 374 -6.02 0.10 22.56
CA ALA A 374 -6.35 0.35 23.95
C ALA A 374 -6.59 1.84 24.16
N GLN A 375 -7.72 2.18 24.78
CA GLN A 375 -7.95 3.52 25.30
C GLN A 375 -8.02 3.43 26.82
N LEU A 376 -7.29 4.31 27.50
CA LEU A 376 -7.29 4.37 28.94
C LEU A 376 -8.14 5.55 29.42
N ARG A 377 -9.15 5.25 30.24
CA ARG A 377 -9.95 6.27 30.92
C ARG A 377 -9.82 6.06 32.42
N ASP A 378 -9.38 7.10 33.13
CA ASP A 378 -9.39 7.13 34.58
C ASP A 378 -10.55 8.00 35.08
N LEU A 379 -11.56 7.36 35.67
CA LEU A 379 -12.70 8.05 36.28
C LEU A 379 -12.44 8.20 37.78
N LEU A 380 -12.34 9.44 38.23
CA LEU A 380 -12.24 9.77 39.65
C LEU A 380 -13.64 10.13 40.17
N ASP A 381 -14.10 9.41 41.20
CA ASP A 381 -15.40 9.70 41.81
C ASP A 381 -15.41 11.11 42.43
N TYR A 382 -16.41 11.90 42.05
CA TYR A 382 -16.65 13.25 42.54
C TYR A 382 -17.30 13.23 43.94
N PRO A 383 -17.08 14.24 44.80
CA PRO A 383 -16.37 15.49 44.54
C PRO A 383 -14.90 15.46 44.96
N GLN A 384 -14.00 15.64 43.99
CA GLN A 384 -12.63 16.02 44.28
C GLN A 384 -12.54 17.56 44.32
N HIS A 385 -12.16 18.13 45.47
CA HIS A 385 -11.99 19.57 45.66
C HIS A 385 -10.75 20.14 44.93
N VAL A 386 -10.00 19.30 44.20
CA VAL A 386 -8.76 19.67 43.52
C VAL A 386 -8.72 18.96 42.17
N LEU A 387 -8.42 19.70 41.10
CA LEU A 387 -8.24 19.13 39.76
C LEU A 387 -6.97 18.26 39.74
N PRO A 388 -7.01 17.04 39.20
CA PRO A 388 -5.80 16.23 39.04
C PRO A 388 -4.82 16.96 38.12
N HIS A 389 -3.54 16.96 38.50
CA HIS A 389 -2.43 17.52 37.72
C HIS A 389 -1.49 16.37 37.31
N VAL A 390 -1.25 16.22 36.01
CA VAL A 390 -0.35 15.20 35.47
C VAL A 390 1.09 15.74 35.53
N GLU A 391 1.91 15.21 36.45
CA GLU A 391 3.34 15.45 36.45
C GLU A 391 4.04 14.30 35.72
N ASN A 392 4.67 14.60 34.57
CA ASN A 392 5.53 13.68 33.80
C ASN A 392 4.84 12.49 33.09
N GLY A 393 3.75 12.73 32.38
CA GLY A 393 3.22 11.74 31.42
C GLY A 393 4.10 11.67 30.18
N THR A 394 4.64 10.48 29.87
CA THR A 394 5.12 10.15 28.52
C THR A 394 4.13 9.12 27.98
N VAL A 395 3.42 9.47 26.90
CA VAL A 395 2.54 8.54 26.18
C VAL A 395 3.40 7.69 25.25
#